data_AF-A0A920EXH0-F1
#
_entry.id   AF-A0A920EXH0-F1
#
_cell.length_a   1.000
_cell.length_b   1.000
_cell.length_c   1.000
_cell.angle_alpha   90.00
_cell.angle_beta   90.00
_cell.angle_gamma   90.00
#
_symmetry.space_group_name_H-M   'P 1'
#
loop_
_entity.id
_entity.type
_entity.pdbx_description
1 polymer ?
#
loop_
_entity_poly.entity_id
_entity_poly.type
_entity_poly.pdbx_seq_one_letter_code
_entity_poly.pdbx_strand_id
1 'polypeptide(L)'
;MKVKFFSIFTVAASMLFAGSVFAQAMNVPTIKAEQVMSGLENPWDMAFTNGGDMFFTEKCKGLSIRHADGNVTALYGMKGSKG
;
A
#
# COMPACT_ATOMS: atom_id res chain seq x y z
N MET A 1 31.77 -52.83 -30.23
CA MET A 1 31.76 -51.35 -30.12
C MET A 1 30.49 -50.82 -30.79
N LYS A 2 29.38 -50.61 -30.08
CA LYS A 2 28.17 -49.95 -30.63
C LYS A 2 27.03 -49.64 -29.63
N VAL A 3 27.29 -49.62 -28.31
CA VAL A 3 26.24 -49.36 -27.28
C VAL A 3 26.54 -48.20 -26.33
N LYS A 4 27.62 -47.44 -26.54
CA LYS A 4 27.99 -46.32 -25.64
C LYS A 4 27.45 -44.94 -26.04
N PHE A 5 26.68 -44.82 -27.13
CA PHE A 5 26.21 -43.52 -27.62
C PHE A 5 24.73 -43.22 -27.37
N PHE A 6 23.94 -44.20 -26.92
CA PHE A 6 22.50 -43.99 -26.66
C PHE A 6 22.18 -43.47 -25.25
N SER A 7 23.12 -43.57 -24.30
CA SER A 7 22.86 -43.17 -22.89
C SER A 7 23.08 -41.69 -22.59
N ILE A 8 23.62 -40.90 -23.52
CA ILE A 8 23.93 -39.48 -23.27
C ILE A 8 22.71 -38.59 -23.57
N PHE A 9 21.82 -39.02 -24.48
CA PHE A 9 20.61 -38.25 -24.81
C PHE A 9 19.54 -38.29 -23.71
N THR A 10 19.49 -39.34 -22.89
CA THR A 10 18.47 -39.46 -21.85
C THR A 10 18.76 -38.59 -20.62
N VAL A 11 20.04 -38.32 -20.30
CA VAL A 11 20.41 -37.49 -19.14
C VAL A 11 20.19 -36.00 -19.40
N ALA A 12 20.39 -35.53 -20.63
CA ALA A 12 20.14 -34.14 -21.01
C ALA A 12 18.65 -33.75 -20.93
N ALA A 13 17.73 -34.70 -21.14
CA ALA A 13 16.29 -34.45 -21.04
C ALA A 13 15.80 -34.21 -19.60
N SER A 14 16.46 -34.79 -18.59
CA SER A 14 16.07 -34.57 -17.18
C SER A 14 16.42 -33.18 -16.64
N MET A 15 17.37 -32.47 -17.25
CA MET A 15 17.77 -31.12 -16.81
C MET A 15 16.81 -30.03 -17.29
N LEU A 16 15.95 -30.31 -18.29
CA LEU A 16 14.96 -29.36 -18.80
C LEU A 16 13.71 -29.23 -17.90
N PHE A 17 13.55 -30.15 -16.93
CA PHE A 17 12.45 -30.10 -15.95
C PHE A 17 12.88 -29.57 -14.57
N ALA A 18 14.16 -29.20 -14.39
CA ALA A 18 14.57 -28.33 -13.28
C ALA A 18 14.21 -26.86 -13.55
N GLY A 19 13.25 -26.62 -14.46
CA GLY A 19 12.66 -25.34 -14.73
C GLY A 19 12.06 -24.79 -13.44
N SER A 20 12.72 -23.76 -12.94
CA SER A 20 12.20 -22.73 -12.05
C SER A 20 10.91 -23.13 -11.34
N VAL A 21 11.03 -23.58 -10.09
CA VAL A 21 9.94 -23.40 -9.13
C VAL A 21 9.71 -21.90 -8.99
N PHE A 22 8.98 -21.32 -9.93
CA PHE A 22 8.40 -20.00 -9.76
C PHE A 22 7.55 -20.13 -8.51
N ALA A 23 7.91 -19.37 -7.47
CA ALA A 23 7.09 -19.22 -6.29
C ALA A 23 5.67 -18.92 -6.80
N GLN A 24 4.74 -19.84 -6.57
CA GLN A 24 3.33 -19.65 -6.91
C GLN A 24 2.94 -18.27 -6.37
N ALA A 25 2.49 -17.38 -7.24
CA ALA A 25 2.09 -16.03 -6.86
C ALA A 25 1.14 -16.15 -5.66
N MET A 26 1.63 -15.75 -4.49
CA MET A 26 0.89 -15.84 -3.25
C MET A 26 -0.40 -15.03 -3.44
N ASN A 27 -1.56 -15.57 -3.03
CA ASN A 27 -2.83 -14.85 -3.06
C ASN A 27 -2.82 -13.75 -1.99
N VAL A 28 -2.12 -12.65 -2.28
CA VAL A 28 -1.95 -11.51 -1.39
C VAL A 28 -2.86 -10.38 -1.87
N PRO A 29 -3.63 -9.74 -0.98
CA PRO A 29 -4.43 -8.58 -1.33
C PRO A 29 -3.58 -7.47 -1.96
N THR A 30 -4.09 -6.87 -3.03
CA THR A 30 -3.50 -5.65 -3.59
C THR A 30 -4.02 -4.44 -2.81
N ILE A 31 -3.11 -3.66 -2.24
CA ILE A 31 -3.43 -2.41 -1.55
C ILE A 31 -3.30 -1.25 -2.54
N LYS A 32 -4.31 -0.38 -2.59
CA LYS A 32 -4.25 0.90 -3.31
C LYS A 32 -4.19 2.05 -2.32
N ALA A 33 -3.40 3.06 -2.64
CA ALA A 33 -3.36 4.31 -1.90
C ALA A 33 -4.04 5.40 -2.72
N GLU A 34 -4.87 6.20 -2.08
CA GLU A 34 -5.53 7.37 -2.66
C GLU A 34 -5.25 8.58 -1.76
N GLN A 35 -5.01 9.74 -2.39
CA GLN A 35 -4.82 10.98 -1.65
C GLN A 35 -6.19 11.58 -1.30
N VAL A 36 -6.52 11.59 0.00
CA VAL A 36 -7.76 12.21 0.50
C VAL A 36 -7.61 13.71 0.71
N MET A 37 -6.41 14.14 1.13
CA MET A 37 -6.08 15.55 1.40
C MET A 37 -4.57 15.76 1.29
N SER A 38 -4.17 16.98 0.95
CA SER A 38 -2.77 17.41 0.87
C SER A 38 -2.59 18.77 1.58
N GLY A 39 -1.34 19.18 1.81
CA GLY A 39 -1.03 20.50 2.36
C GLY A 39 -1.10 20.61 3.89
N LEU A 40 -1.21 19.48 4.59
CA LEU A 40 -1.15 19.44 6.06
C LEU A 40 0.28 19.67 6.56
N GLU A 41 0.41 20.41 7.65
CA GLU A 41 1.63 20.67 8.38
C GLU A 41 1.76 19.68 9.54
N ASN A 42 2.73 18.76 9.44
CA ASN A 42 2.99 17.75 10.46
C ASN A 42 1.72 16.98 10.90
N PRO A 43 1.03 16.27 9.98
CA PRO A 43 -0.16 15.49 10.32
C PRO A 43 0.17 14.43 11.38
N TRP A 44 -0.72 14.27 12.37
CA TRP A 44 -0.54 13.31 13.47
C TRP A 44 -1.49 12.11 13.35
N ASP A 45 -2.79 12.36 13.27
CA ASP A 45 -3.82 11.31 13.20
C ASP A 45 -5.04 11.74 12.37
N MET A 46 -5.80 10.76 11.86
CA MET A 46 -7.05 10.95 11.13
C MET A 46 -8.07 9.83 11.40
N ALA A 47 -9.36 10.17 11.39
CA ALA A 47 -10.46 9.22 11.52
C ALA A 47 -11.65 9.64 10.65
N PHE A 48 -12.34 8.66 10.06
CA PHE A 48 -13.50 8.88 9.20
C PHE A 48 -14.79 8.51 9.91
N THR A 49 -15.84 9.31 9.71
CA THR A 49 -17.21 8.91 10.04
C THR A 49 -17.80 8.07 8.89
N ASN A 50 -18.91 7.37 9.16
CA ASN A 50 -19.67 6.69 8.12
C ASN A 50 -20.22 7.65 7.04
N GLY A 51 -20.31 8.95 7.34
CA GLY A 51 -20.77 9.98 6.41
C GLY A 51 -19.69 10.53 5.48
N GLY A 52 -18.42 10.13 5.68
CA GLY A 52 -17.29 10.60 4.87
C GLY A 52 -16.56 11.83 5.41
N ASP A 53 -16.99 12.38 6.55
CA ASP A 53 -16.25 13.43 7.24
C ASP A 53 -14.96 12.84 7.82
N MET A 54 -13.86 13.54 7.62
CA MET A 54 -12.54 13.20 8.13
C MET A 54 -12.16 14.16 9.26
N PHE A 55 -12.06 13.66 10.48
CA PHE A 55 -11.41 14.36 11.57
C PHE A 55 -9.90 14.17 11.43
N PHE A 56 -9.12 15.23 11.56
CA PHE A 56 -7.67 15.14 11.46
C PHE A 56 -6.98 16.12 12.41
N THR A 57 -5.74 15.79 12.77
CA THR A 57 -4.90 16.62 13.63
C THR A 57 -3.58 16.98 12.98
N GLU A 58 -3.15 18.21 13.20
CA GLU A 58 -1.85 18.75 12.80
C GLU A 58 -1.11 19.23 14.06
N LYS A 59 0.19 18.95 14.15
CA LYS A 59 1.00 19.47 15.27
C LYS A 59 0.87 20.99 15.32
N CYS A 60 0.62 21.52 16.52
CA CYS A 60 0.46 22.95 16.80
C CYS A 60 -0.77 23.65 16.19
N LYS A 61 -1.50 23.04 15.25
CA LYS A 61 -2.75 23.61 14.72
C LYS A 61 -4.01 23.06 15.37
N GLY A 62 -3.96 21.81 15.84
CA GLY A 62 -5.03 21.16 16.59
C GLY A 62 -5.92 20.26 15.74
N LEU A 63 -7.21 20.21 16.05
CA LEU A 63 -8.23 19.35 15.46
C LEU A 63 -9.10 20.11 14.46
N SER A 64 -9.26 19.52 13.29
CA SER A 64 -10.09 20.01 12.19
C SER A 64 -10.97 18.90 11.62
N ILE A 65 -12.07 19.28 10.96
CA ILE A 65 -12.90 18.41 10.14
C ILE A 65 -12.71 18.80 8.68
N ARG A 66 -12.48 17.82 7.80
CA ARG A 66 -12.76 17.92 6.37
C ARG A 66 -14.11 17.23 6.13
N HIS A 67 -15.12 18.00 5.76
CA HIS A 67 -16.45 17.49 5.44
C HIS A 67 -16.39 16.58 4.21
N ALA A 68 -17.40 15.72 4.04
CA ALA A 68 -17.51 14.83 2.89
C ALA A 68 -17.43 15.57 1.54
N ASP A 69 -17.91 16.82 1.48
CA ASP A 69 -17.84 17.70 0.30
C ASP A 69 -16.45 18.32 0.06
N GLY A 70 -15.51 18.12 0.98
CA GLY A 70 -14.14 18.63 0.92
C GLY A 70 -13.89 19.94 1.68
N ASN A 71 -14.93 20.63 2.17
CA ASN A 71 -14.76 21.85 2.95
C ASN A 71 -14.09 21.56 4.31
N VAL A 72 -13.24 22.46 4.78
CA VAL A 72 -12.51 22.28 6.05
C VAL A 72 -13.00 23.26 7.11
N THR A 73 -13.22 22.77 8.33
CA THR A 73 -13.58 23.57 9.50
C THR A 73 -12.65 23.24 10.66
N ALA A 74 -11.97 24.25 11.21
CA ALA A 74 -11.17 24.09 12.42
C ALA A 74 -12.09 24.01 13.65
N LEU A 75 -11.89 23.01 14.51
CA LEU A 75 -12.68 22.82 15.72
C LEU A 75 -11.97 23.34 16.97
N TYR A 76 -10.70 22.97 17.12
CA TYR A 76 -9.93 23.25 18.32
C TYR A 76 -8.45 23.36 17.98
N GLY A 77 -7.76 24.32 18.59
CA GLY A 77 -6.36 24.59 18.30
C GLY A 77 -5.61 25.17 19.49
N MET A 78 -4.28 25.26 19.36
CA MET A 78 -3.49 26.01 20.33
C MET A 78 -3.91 27.48 20.30
N LYS A 79 -3.78 28.18 21.44
CA LYS A 79 -4.09 29.61 21.52
C LYS A 79 -3.33 30.38 20.42
N GLY A 80 -4.07 30.94 19.47
CA GLY A 80 -3.51 31.71 18.34
C GLY A 80 -3.36 30.94 17.03
N SER A 81 -3.63 29.63 16.97
CA SER A 81 -3.68 28.90 15.70
C SER A 81 -4.95 29.27 14.91
N LYS A 82 -4.91 29.14 13.57
CA LYS A 82 -6.02 29.51 12.67
C LYS A 82 -6.71 28.33 11.99
N GLY A 83 -6.20 27.10 12.14
CA GLY A 83 -6.62 25.96 11.33
C GLY A 83 -6.07 26.10 9.92
#